data_AF-A0A1V9K0N0-F1
#
_entry.id   AF-A0A1V9K0N0-F1
#
_cell.length_a   1.000
_cell.length_b   1.000
_cell.length_c   1.000
_cell.angle_alpha   90.00
_cell.angle_beta   90.00
_cell.angle_gamma   90.00
#
_symmetry.space_group_name_H-M   'P 1'
#
loop_
_entity.id
_entity.type
_entity.pdbx_description
1 polymer ?
#
loop_
_entity_poly.entity_id
_entity_poly.type
_entity_poly.pdbx_seq_one_letter_code
_entity_poly.pdbx_strand_id
1 'polypeptide(L)' 'MQQAADNAHQQLRQLDDPTEQAQQRQVWFEAAAAVQEAVTRYARTKNFNRYEVEKQLRHQVRHPETPPGQLLQP' A
#
# COMPACT_ATOMS: atom_id res chain seq x y z
N MET A 1 25.43 7.73 -28.35
CA MET A 1 25.11 6.75 -27.28
C MET A 1 25.04 7.42 -25.92
N GLN A 2 26.10 8.09 -25.44
CA GLN A 2 26.15 8.72 -24.10
C GLN A 2 25.04 9.76 -23.85
N GLN A 3 24.84 10.72 -24.77
CA GLN A 3 23.81 11.76 -24.61
C GLN A 3 22.38 11.24 -24.52
N ALA A 4 22.08 10.10 -25.17
CA ALA A 4 20.74 9.50 -25.09
C ALA A 4 20.51 8.84 -23.71
N ALA A 5 21.55 8.22 -23.16
CA ALA A 5 21.53 7.68 -21.81
C ALA A 5 21.44 8.79 -20.75
N ASP A 6 22.17 9.89 -20.94
CA ASP A 6 22.14 11.03 -20.01
C ASP A 6 20.77 11.73 -20.02
N ASN A 7 20.14 11.88 -21.20
CA ASN A 7 18.77 12.42 -21.32
C ASN A 7 17.72 11.48 -20.71
N ALA A 8 17.82 10.17 -20.94
CA ALA A 8 16.94 9.21 -20.31
C ALA A 8 17.08 9.23 -18.79
N HIS A 9 18.32 9.34 -18.28
CA HIS A 9 18.59 9.44 -16.85
C HIS A 9 18.07 10.77 -16.25
N GLN A 10 18.16 11.88 -16.97
CA GLN A 10 17.55 13.16 -16.57
C GLN A 10 16.02 13.08 -16.53
N GLN A 11 15.40 12.44 -17.52
CA GLN A 11 13.95 12.21 -17.55
C GLN A 11 13.49 11.32 -16.40
N LEU A 12 14.23 10.25 -16.09
CA LEU A 12 13.96 9.41 -14.92
C LEU A 12 14.08 10.18 -13.60
N ARG A 13 15.07 11.07 -13.48
CA ARG A 13 15.22 11.91 -12.29
C ARG A 13 14.08 12.92 -12.10
N GLN A 14 13.42 13.34 -13.18
CA GLN A 14 12.23 14.18 -13.11
C GLN A 14 10.97 13.40 -12.73
N LEU A 15 10.94 12.08 -13.00
CA LEU A 15 9.89 11.17 -12.52
C LEU A 15 10.06 10.80 -11.05
N ASP A 16 11.26 10.98 -10.50
CA ASP A 16 11.61 10.80 -9.08
C ASP A 16 11.58 12.14 -8.33
N ASP A 17 10.49 12.91 -8.44
CA ASP A 17 10.34 14.14 -7.65
C ASP A 17 10.41 13.79 -6.15
N PRO A 18 11.44 14.25 -5.42
CA PRO A 18 11.61 13.94 -4.00
C PRO A 18 10.42 14.38 -3.15
N THR A 19 9.70 15.42 -3.59
CA THR A 19 8.50 15.95 -2.93
C THR A 19 7.34 14.97 -3.08
N GLU A 20 7.12 14.47 -4.30
CA GLU A 20 6.09 13.45 -4.56
C GLU A 20 6.41 12.16 -3.82
N GLN A 21 7.68 11.72 -3.80
CA GLN A 21 8.09 10.57 -3.01
C GLN A 21 7.86 10.77 -1.51
N ALA A 22 8.17 11.95 -0.97
CA ALA A 22 7.94 12.27 0.44
C ALA A 22 6.44 12.26 0.77
N GLN A 23 5.61 12.82 -0.11
CA GLN A 23 4.17 12.85 0.06
C GLN A 23 3.55 11.46 -0.02
N GLN A 24 3.99 10.62 -0.97
CA GLN A 24 3.58 9.22 -1.02
C GLN A 24 3.99 8.46 0.24
N ARG A 25 5.23 8.62 0.71
CA ARG A 25 5.68 8.01 1.98
C ARG A 25 4.77 8.42 3.13
N GLN A 26 4.40 9.70 3.22
CA GLN A 26 3.49 10.18 4.27
C GLN A 26 2.13 9.47 4.21
N VAL A 27 1.52 9.36 3.03
CA VAL A 27 0.25 8.64 2.83
C VAL A 27 0.40 7.17 3.24
N TRP A 28 1.50 6.51 2.86
CA TRP A 28 1.78 5.14 3.26
C TRP A 28 1.92 4.98 4.78
N PHE A 29 2.60 5.91 5.45
CA PHE A 29 2.76 5.88 6.90
C PHE A 29 1.43 6.08 7.63
N GLU A 30 0.63 7.06 7.20
CA GLU A 30 -0.69 7.33 7.77
C GLU A 30 -1.65 6.14 7.59
N ALA A 31 -1.68 5.56 6.39
CA ALA A 31 -2.48 4.37 6.10
C ALA A 31 -2.03 3.17 6.96
N ALA A 32 -0.72 2.96 7.09
CA ALA A 32 -0.18 1.88 7.92
C ALA A 32 -0.56 2.07 9.40
N ALA A 33 -0.47 3.29 9.93
CA ALA A 33 -0.86 3.61 11.29
C ALA A 33 -2.36 3.35 11.54
N ALA A 34 -3.22 3.80 10.62
CA ALA A 34 -4.66 3.58 10.70
C ALA A 34 -5.02 2.08 10.71
N VAL A 35 -4.38 1.28 9.86
CA VAL A 35 -4.59 -0.18 9.82
C VAL A 35 -4.12 -0.83 11.12
N GLN A 36 -2.95 -0.46 11.64
CA GLN A 36 -2.44 -1.01 12.90
C GLN A 36 -3.36 -0.69 14.08
N GLU A 37 -3.90 0.53 14.13
CA GLU A 37 -4.86 0.92 15.15
C GLU A 37 -6.15 0.11 15.05
N ALA A 38 -6.70 -0.03 13.83
CA ALA A 38 -7.91 -0.80 13.59
C ALA A 38 -7.76 -2.29 13.98
N VAL A 39 -6.66 -2.93 13.59
CA VAL A 39 -6.36 -4.32 13.98
C VAL A 39 -6.24 -4.44 15.49
N THR A 40 -5.51 -3.52 16.13
CA THR A 40 -5.32 -3.54 17.59
C THR A 40 -6.64 -3.38 18.32
N ARG A 41 -7.49 -2.45 17.87
CA ARG A 41 -8.82 -2.21 18.42
C ARG A 41 -9.70 -3.44 18.27
N TYR A 42 -9.77 -4.02 17.07
CA TYR A 42 -10.56 -5.21 16.79
C TYR A 42 -10.11 -6.41 17.65
N ALA A 43 -8.81 -6.68 17.71
CA ALA A 43 -8.24 -7.76 18.51
C ALA A 43 -8.60 -7.60 19.99
N ARG A 44 -8.48 -6.37 20.54
CA ARG A 44 -8.88 -6.07 21.92
C ARG A 44 -10.38 -6.28 22.15
N THR A 45 -11.23 -5.72 21.29
CA THR A 45 -12.69 -5.82 21.42
C THR A 45 -13.19 -7.26 21.33
N LYS A 46 -12.54 -8.10 20.51
CA LYS A 46 -12.90 -9.51 20.32
C LYS A 46 -12.12 -10.47 21.23
N ASN A 47 -11.22 -9.96 22.07
CA ASN A 47 -10.28 -10.76 22.87
C ASN A 47 -9.51 -11.80 22.03
N PHE A 48 -9.10 -11.40 20.82
CA PHE A 48 -8.32 -12.22 19.90
C PHE A 48 -6.83 -11.91 20.02
N ASN A 49 -6.01 -12.87 19.60
CA ASN A 49 -4.59 -12.63 19.39
C ASN A 49 -4.42 -11.70 18.18
N ARG A 50 -3.82 -10.51 18.41
CA ARG A 50 -3.54 -9.52 17.36
C ARG A 50 -2.78 -10.11 16.17
N TYR A 51 -1.81 -10.99 16.41
CA TYR A 51 -1.03 -11.63 15.35
C TYR A 51 -1.91 -12.45 14.40
N GLU A 52 -2.85 -13.22 14.92
CA GLU A 52 -3.76 -14.04 14.10
C GLU A 52 -4.73 -13.16 13.30
N VAL A 53 -5.20 -12.05 13.89
CA VAL A 53 -6.00 -11.04 13.17
C VAL A 53 -5.22 -10.46 11.98
N GLU A 54 -3.97 -10.04 12.20
CA GLU A 54 -3.15 -9.50 11.11
C GLU A 54 -2.84 -10.56 10.04
N LYS A 55 -2.60 -11.81 10.45
CA LYS A 55 -2.36 -12.93 9.52
C LYS A 55 -3.56 -13.20 8.64
N GLN A 56 -4.76 -13.27 9.22
CA GLN A 56 -6.01 -13.45 8.47
C GLN A 56 -6.27 -12.27 7.53
N LEU A 57 -6.08 -11.04 8.01
CA LEU A 57 -6.22 -9.83 7.20
C LEU A 57 -5.28 -9.87 5.98
N ARG A 58 -3.99 -10.16 6.18
CA ARG A 58 -3.02 -10.29 5.08
C ARG A 58 -3.42 -11.38 4.08
N HIS A 59 -3.97 -12.49 4.57
CA HIS A 59 -4.43 -13.57 3.70
C HIS A 59 -5.59 -13.11 2.81
N GLN A 60 -6.61 -12.47 3.39
CA GLN A 60 -7.77 -11.95 2.66
C GLN A 60 -7.40 -10.87 1.65
N VAL A 61 -6.51 -9.94 2.01
CA VAL A 61 -6.06 -8.88 1.09
C VAL A 61 -5.27 -9.43 -0.09
N ARG A 62 -4.48 -10.51 0.11
CA ARG A 62 -3.70 -11.13 -0.96
C ARG A 62 -4.51 -12.08 -1.85
N HIS A 63 -5.60 -12.63 -1.30
CA HIS A 63 -6.50 -13.55 -2.00
C HIS A 63 -7.94 -13.09 -1.80
N PRO A 64 -8.34 -11.96 -2.41
CA PRO A 64 -9.72 -11.52 -2.33
C PRO A 64 -10.62 -12.54 -3.03
N GLU A 65 -11.72 -12.93 -2.38
CA GLU A 65 -12.70 -13.88 -2.91
C GLU A 65 -13.40 -13.37 -4.19
N THR A 66 -13.21 -12.11 -4.55
CA THR A 66 -13.70 -11.51 -5.80
C THR A 66 -12.56 -10.74 -6.49
N PRO A 67 -12.22 -11.06 -7.76
CA PRO A 67 -11.25 -10.27 -8.50
C PRO A 67 -11.82 -8.87 -8.79
N PRO A 68 -11.03 -7.79 -8.66
CA PRO A 68 -11.45 -6.45 -9.07
C PRO A 68 -11.64 -6.44 -10.60
N GLY A 69 -12.90 -6.51 -11.03
CA GLY A 69 -13.27 -6.57 -12.45
C GLY A 69 -14.64 -7.19 -12.74
N GLN A 70 -15.29 -7.85 -11.77
CA GLN A 70 -16.54 -8.59 -12.01
C GLN A 70 -17.84 -7.86 -11.62
N LEU A 71 -17.77 -6.62 -11.14
CA LEU A 71 -18.96 -5.82 -10.78
C LEU A 71 -19.32 -4.72 -11.80
N LEU A 72 -18.78 -4.81 -13.02
CA LEU A 72 -19.11 -3.89 -14.11
C LEU A 72 -19.50 -4.67 -15.37
N GLN A 73 -20.69 -5.27 -15.36
CA GLN A 73 -21.50 -5.41 -16.57
C GLN A 73 -22.98 -5.13 -16.21
N PRO A 74 -23.70 -4.35 -17.03
CA PRO A 74 -25.11 -4.01 -16.82
C PRO A 74 -26.03 -5.22 -16.97
#